data_AF-A0A351UN36-F1
#
_entry.id   AF-A0A351UN36-F1
#
_cell.length_a   1.000
_cell.length_b   1.000
_cell.length_c   1.000
_cell.angle_alpha   90.00
_cell.angle_beta   90.00
_cell.angle_gamma   90.00
#
_symmetry.space_group_name_H-M   'P 1'
#
loop_
_entity.id
_entity.type
_entity.pdbx_description
1 polymer ?
#
loop_
_entity_poly.entity_id
_entity_poly.type
_entity_poly.pdbx_seq_one_letter_code
_entity_poly.pdbx_strand_id
1 'polypeptide(L)'
;FQRGVDSYKARDLKESLDNFYNALLIRPKDGGIVEWITRIEDELRQQKANDQLKRSLELYAQGKLKDAYDGLRRALEIQPGDSKANKLLVEVKGEIETGYINSGKKLYTTRKYNEAISEWGKARPYTSNPGYLDKLVMRAREQMRLESEERRRRSEEAARRAREEEARRAREAEDQKKAEEEAARKGVTVEEITKKPEKGISAESRAQAQQHYLEGLKYFQNSNYEKARSEWTVARQLDPENADAASGLKRIEQILAGGQ
;
A
#
# COMPACT_ATOMS: atom_id res chain seq x y z
N PHE A 1 -57.32 10.34 45.06
CA PHE A 1 -57.90 9.33 44.16
C PHE A 1 -58.62 9.98 42.98
N GLN A 2 -59.76 10.66 43.17
CA GLN A 2 -60.53 11.26 42.05
C GLN A 2 -59.68 12.17 41.15
N ARG A 3 -58.89 13.08 41.73
CA ARG A 3 -57.95 13.94 40.99
C ARG A 3 -56.95 13.16 40.12
N GLY A 4 -56.48 12.01 40.60
CA GLY A 4 -55.60 11.12 39.83
C GLY A 4 -56.30 10.53 38.61
N VAL A 5 -57.53 10.03 38.80
CA VAL A 5 -58.36 9.52 37.70
C VAL A 5 -58.67 10.62 36.67
N ASP A 6 -58.97 11.84 37.13
CA ASP A 6 -59.27 12.96 36.23
C ASP A 6 -58.03 13.39 35.42
N SER A 7 -56.86 13.45 36.06
CA SER A 7 -55.58 13.74 35.38
C SER A 7 -55.21 12.65 34.37
N TYR A 8 -55.45 11.37 34.70
CA TYR A 8 -55.26 10.25 33.78
C TYR A 8 -56.14 10.38 32.53
N LYS A 9 -57.42 10.73 32.71
CA LYS A 9 -58.35 10.98 31.58
C LYS A 9 -57.91 12.15 30.71
N ALA A 10 -57.32 13.17 31.33
CA ALA A 10 -56.72 14.31 30.63
C ALA A 10 -55.40 13.97 29.91
N ARG A 11 -54.92 12.70 29.99
CA ARG A 11 -53.63 12.23 29.47
C ARG A 11 -52.41 12.85 30.15
N ASP A 12 -52.58 13.52 31.28
CA ASP A 12 -51.47 13.94 32.12
C ASP A 12 -51.06 12.81 33.06
N LEU A 13 -50.24 11.91 32.53
CA LEU A 13 -49.77 10.74 33.28
C LEU A 13 -48.89 11.13 34.47
N LYS A 14 -48.17 12.26 34.42
CA LYS A 14 -47.30 12.69 35.53
C LYS A 14 -48.13 13.25 36.67
N GLU A 15 -49.04 14.18 36.38
CA GLU A 15 -49.94 14.74 37.38
C GLU A 15 -50.86 13.66 37.97
N SER A 16 -51.29 12.71 37.13
CA SER A 16 -52.02 11.53 37.59
C SER A 16 -51.22 10.72 38.61
N LEU A 17 -49.97 10.37 38.26
CA LEU A 17 -49.08 9.58 39.11
C LEU A 17 -48.83 10.29 40.45
N ASP A 18 -48.57 11.59 40.44
CA ASP A 18 -48.38 12.40 41.66
C ASP A 18 -49.63 12.37 42.56
N ASN A 19 -50.82 12.54 41.97
CA ASN A 19 -52.08 12.46 42.68
C ASN A 19 -52.37 11.07 43.26
N PHE A 20 -51.93 10.00 42.59
CA PHE A 20 -52.05 8.63 43.11
C PHE A 20 -51.02 8.33 44.21
N TYR A 21 -49.78 8.81 44.11
CA TYR A 21 -48.80 8.73 45.19
C TYR A 21 -49.28 9.47 46.45
N ASN A 22 -49.83 10.68 46.30
CA ASN A 22 -50.44 11.42 47.41
C ASN A 22 -51.60 10.63 48.05
N ALA A 23 -52.40 9.93 47.23
CA ALA A 23 -53.47 9.09 47.74
C ALA A 23 -52.94 7.83 48.47
N LEU A 24 -51.82 7.27 48.02
CA LEU A 24 -51.15 6.13 48.65
C LEU A 24 -50.58 6.52 50.02
N LEU A 25 -50.04 7.74 50.18
CA LEU A 25 -49.57 8.24 51.48
C LEU A 25 -50.68 8.25 52.54
N ILE A 26 -51.92 8.55 52.13
CA ILE A 26 -53.10 8.55 53.02
C ILE A 26 -53.61 7.12 53.25
N ARG A 27 -53.53 6.25 52.25
CA ARG A 27 -54.01 4.85 52.30
C ARG A 27 -52.93 3.87 51.82
N PRO A 28 -51.91 3.55 52.64
CA PRO A 28 -50.68 2.85 52.19
C PRO A 28 -50.86 1.40 51.72
N LYS A 29 -52.00 0.77 52.02
CA LYS A 29 -52.29 -0.63 51.68
C LYS A 29 -53.46 -0.77 50.69
N ASP A 30 -53.89 0.32 50.06
CA ASP A 30 -54.95 0.29 49.06
C ASP A 30 -54.43 -0.32 47.75
N GLY A 31 -54.77 -1.58 47.51
CA GLY A 31 -54.35 -2.31 46.31
C GLY A 31 -54.81 -1.68 45.00
N GLY A 32 -55.95 -1.00 44.99
CA GLY A 32 -56.45 -0.30 43.81
C GLY A 32 -55.59 0.91 43.45
N ILE A 33 -55.11 1.66 44.44
CA ILE A 33 -54.15 2.77 44.21
C ILE A 33 -52.84 2.22 43.64
N VAL A 34 -52.33 1.12 44.22
CA VAL A 34 -51.09 0.48 43.75
C VAL A 34 -51.23 -0.01 42.31
N GLU A 35 -52.36 -0.58 41.92
CA GLU A 35 -52.63 -0.98 40.53
C GLU A 35 -52.62 0.22 39.58
N TRP A 36 -53.27 1.33 39.95
CA TRP A 36 -53.25 2.57 39.16
C TRP A 36 -51.84 3.13 38.97
N ILE A 37 -51.06 3.21 40.06
CA ILE A 37 -49.65 3.64 40.02
C ILE A 37 -48.87 2.75 39.06
N THR A 38 -48.98 1.43 39.23
CA THR A 38 -48.25 0.44 38.42
C THR A 38 -48.57 0.59 36.93
N ARG A 39 -49.86 0.75 36.58
CA ARG A 39 -50.31 0.96 35.20
C ARG A 39 -49.74 2.24 34.60
N ILE A 40 -49.83 3.35 35.31
CA ILE A 40 -49.36 4.66 34.83
C ILE A 40 -47.85 4.65 34.67
N GLU A 41 -47.12 4.04 35.59
CA GLU A 41 -45.67 3.87 35.47
C GLU A 41 -45.29 3.01 34.26
N ASP A 42 -46.03 1.94 33.99
CA ASP A 42 -45.83 1.12 32.80
C ASP A 42 -46.07 1.91 31.52
N GLU A 43 -47.15 2.70 31.46
CA GLU A 43 -47.43 3.58 30.32
C GLU A 43 -46.34 4.64 30.13
N LEU A 44 -45.85 5.24 31.21
CA LEU A 44 -44.74 6.21 31.16
C LEU A 44 -43.43 5.55 30.68
N ARG A 45 -43.14 4.32 31.13
CA ARG A 45 -42.00 3.54 30.62
C ARG A 45 -42.14 3.25 29.13
N GLN A 46 -43.32 2.81 28.69
CA GLN A 46 -43.60 2.55 27.27
C GLN A 46 -43.48 3.82 26.42
N GLN A 47 -44.03 4.96 26.87
CA GLN A 47 -43.86 6.24 26.17
C GLN A 47 -42.38 6.61 26.04
N LYS A 48 -41.61 6.51 27.12
CA LYS A 48 -40.18 6.80 27.11
C LYS A 48 -39.41 5.88 26.16
N ALA A 49 -39.72 4.58 26.15
CA ALA A 49 -39.11 3.62 25.24
C ALA A 49 -39.45 3.95 23.77
N ASN A 50 -40.72 4.25 23.48
CA ASN A 50 -41.19 4.64 22.15
C ASN A 50 -40.53 5.92 21.64
N ASP A 51 -40.33 6.92 22.51
CA ASP A 51 -39.63 8.15 22.16
C ASP A 51 -38.16 7.89 21.81
N GLN A 52 -37.47 7.01 22.57
CA GLN A 52 -36.10 6.60 22.25
C GLN A 52 -36.06 5.84 20.92
N LEU A 53 -37.02 4.93 20.68
CA LEU A 53 -37.12 4.18 19.43
C LEU A 53 -37.32 5.13 18.24
N LYS A 54 -38.23 6.11 18.35
CA LYS A 54 -38.47 7.11 17.31
C LYS A 54 -37.21 7.92 17.00
N ARG A 55 -36.52 8.42 18.02
CA ARG A 55 -35.25 9.14 17.83
C ARG A 55 -34.19 8.27 17.15
N SER A 56 -34.14 6.98 17.50
CA SER A 56 -33.20 6.04 16.89
C SER A 56 -33.50 5.78 15.42
N LEU A 57 -34.78 5.69 15.06
CA LEU A 57 -35.23 5.61 13.66
C LEU A 57 -34.83 6.85 12.86
N GLU A 58 -34.95 8.05 13.43
CA GLU A 58 -34.52 9.29 12.79
C GLU A 58 -33.01 9.31 12.55
N LEU A 59 -32.21 8.85 13.53
CA LEU A 59 -30.75 8.71 13.38
C LEU A 59 -30.37 7.66 12.34
N TYR A 60 -31.10 6.55 12.29
CA TYR A 60 -30.92 5.51 11.28
C TYR A 60 -31.21 6.06 9.87
N ALA A 61 -32.32 6.79 9.69
CA ALA A 61 -32.65 7.45 8.43
C ALA A 61 -31.60 8.48 7.98
N GLN A 62 -30.86 9.08 8.92
CA GLN A 62 -29.72 9.97 8.64
C GLN A 62 -28.42 9.22 8.33
N GLY A 63 -28.42 7.88 8.35
CA GLY A 63 -27.21 7.06 8.19
C GLY A 63 -26.28 7.06 9.42
N LYS A 64 -26.71 7.63 10.55
CA LYS A 64 -25.95 7.67 11.81
C LYS A 64 -26.13 6.36 12.57
N LEU A 65 -25.62 5.27 11.98
CA LEU A 65 -25.89 3.91 12.43
C LEU A 65 -25.49 3.65 13.89
N LYS A 66 -24.35 4.20 14.35
CA LYS A 66 -23.91 4.05 15.75
C LYS A 66 -24.83 4.73 16.75
N ASP A 67 -25.23 5.97 16.46
CA ASP A 67 -26.12 6.71 17.34
C ASP A 67 -27.50 6.03 17.38
N ALA A 68 -27.96 5.49 16.24
CA ALA A 68 -29.16 4.68 16.17
C ALA A 68 -29.04 3.40 17.01
N TYR A 69 -27.92 2.68 16.92
CA TYR A 69 -27.64 1.49 17.72
C TYR A 69 -27.68 1.79 19.23
N ASP A 70 -27.02 2.86 19.68
CA ASP A 70 -27.01 3.24 21.09
C ASP A 70 -28.40 3.66 21.59
N GLY A 71 -29.17 4.37 20.77
CA GLY A 71 -30.56 4.73 21.09
C GLY A 71 -31.47 3.51 21.21
N LEU A 72 -31.33 2.53 20.32
CA LEU A 72 -32.09 1.27 20.36
C LEU A 72 -31.76 0.45 21.60
N ARG A 73 -30.48 0.41 22.00
CA ARG A 73 -30.09 -0.23 23.26
C ARG A 73 -30.77 0.41 24.47
N ARG A 74 -30.81 1.75 24.54
CA ARG A 74 -31.50 2.47 25.62
C ARG A 74 -33.02 2.21 25.61
N ALA A 75 -33.64 2.11 24.43
CA ALA A 75 -35.04 1.75 24.31
C ALA A 75 -35.30 0.35 24.90
N LEU A 76 -34.44 -0.63 24.58
CA LEU A 76 -34.52 -1.99 25.10
C LEU A 76 -34.13 -2.12 26.58
N GLU A 77 -33.30 -1.23 27.12
CA GLU A 77 -33.06 -1.15 28.57
C GLU A 77 -34.33 -0.73 29.33
N ILE A 78 -35.17 0.11 28.74
CA ILE A 78 -36.46 0.51 29.31
C ILE A 78 -37.52 -0.57 29.09
N GLN A 79 -37.55 -1.17 27.90
CA GLN A 79 -38.52 -2.20 27.52
C GLN A 79 -37.83 -3.40 26.83
N PRO A 80 -37.29 -4.37 27.60
CA PRO A 80 -36.51 -5.49 27.06
C PRO A 80 -37.26 -6.41 26.08
N GLY A 81 -38.59 -6.42 26.15
CA GLY A 81 -39.46 -7.24 25.31
C GLY A 81 -39.95 -6.55 24.02
N ASP A 82 -39.47 -5.35 23.68
CA ASP A 82 -39.89 -4.66 22.46
C ASP A 82 -39.32 -5.37 21.21
N SER A 83 -40.19 -6.12 20.53
CA SER A 83 -39.85 -6.88 19.33
C SER A 83 -39.42 -6.00 18.15
N LYS A 84 -39.98 -4.78 18.03
CA LYS A 84 -39.64 -3.84 16.96
C LYS A 84 -38.25 -3.27 17.19
N ALA A 85 -37.97 -2.79 18.40
CA ALA A 85 -36.66 -2.27 18.77
C ALA A 85 -35.57 -3.35 18.64
N ASN A 86 -35.86 -4.59 19.07
CA ASN A 86 -34.91 -5.70 18.94
C ASN A 86 -34.61 -6.06 17.49
N LYS A 87 -35.64 -6.15 16.63
CA LYS A 87 -35.44 -6.44 15.20
C LYS A 87 -34.57 -5.37 14.53
N LEU A 88 -34.89 -4.09 14.77
CA LEU A 88 -34.12 -2.99 14.21
C LEU A 88 -32.68 -2.94 14.77
N LEU A 89 -32.47 -3.27 16.05
CA LEU A 89 -31.13 -3.36 16.63
C LEU A 89 -30.26 -4.40 15.89
N VAL A 90 -30.83 -5.56 15.54
CA VAL A 90 -30.12 -6.61 14.78
C VAL A 90 -29.76 -6.13 13.38
N GLU A 91 -30.67 -5.45 12.69
CA GLU A 91 -30.44 -4.88 11.35
C GLU A 91 -29.32 -3.83 11.39
N VAL A 92 -29.43 -2.84 12.27
CA VAL A 92 -28.42 -1.78 12.45
C VAL A 92 -27.05 -2.37 12.83
N LYS A 93 -27.04 -3.36 13.73
CA LYS A 93 -25.82 -4.08 14.14
C LYS A 93 -25.13 -4.73 12.92
N GLY A 94 -25.88 -5.41 12.07
CA GLY A 94 -25.35 -6.05 10.86
C GLY A 94 -24.83 -5.06 9.81
N GLU A 95 -25.49 -3.91 9.65
CA GLU A 95 -25.01 -2.84 8.76
C GLU A 95 -23.70 -2.23 9.25
N ILE A 96 -23.59 -1.92 10.55
CA ILE A 96 -22.35 -1.42 11.15
C ILE A 96 -21.21 -2.42 10.96
N GLU A 97 -21.47 -3.69 11.27
CA GLU A 97 -20.52 -4.78 11.08
C GLU A 97 -20.03 -4.84 9.62
N THR A 98 -20.97 -4.85 8.67
CA THR A 98 -20.67 -4.93 7.23
C THR A 98 -19.85 -3.73 6.75
N GLY A 99 -20.17 -2.53 7.23
CA GLY A 99 -19.41 -1.31 6.94
C GLY A 99 -17.94 -1.44 7.35
N TYR A 100 -17.69 -1.89 8.58
CA TYR A 100 -16.33 -2.11 9.07
C TYR A 100 -15.59 -3.24 8.35
N ILE A 101 -16.27 -4.34 8.05
CA ILE A 101 -15.70 -5.45 7.28
C ILE A 101 -15.25 -4.97 5.89
N ASN A 102 -16.11 -4.21 5.19
CA ASN A 102 -15.82 -3.73 3.84
C ASN A 102 -14.71 -2.67 3.83
N SER A 103 -14.71 -1.77 4.81
CA SER A 103 -13.62 -0.81 5.04
C SER A 103 -12.28 -1.52 5.22
N GLY A 104 -12.23 -2.52 6.12
CA GLY A 104 -11.02 -3.32 6.35
C GLY A 104 -10.60 -4.14 5.13
N LYS A 105 -11.54 -4.70 4.35
CA LYS A 105 -11.24 -5.39 3.09
C LYS A 105 -10.60 -4.46 2.07
N LYS A 106 -11.09 -3.22 1.94
CA LYS A 106 -10.49 -2.21 1.04
C LYS A 106 -9.07 -1.82 1.47
N LEU A 107 -8.83 -1.67 2.76
CA LEU A 107 -7.49 -1.39 3.28
C LEU A 107 -6.54 -2.57 3.04
N TYR A 108 -7.04 -3.79 3.24
CA TYR A 108 -6.31 -5.03 2.98
C TYR A 108 -5.88 -5.14 1.51
N THR A 109 -6.76 -4.84 0.54
CA THR A 109 -6.38 -4.87 -0.89
C THR A 109 -5.32 -3.84 -1.24
N THR A 110 -5.26 -2.72 -0.50
CA THR A 110 -4.20 -1.71 -0.61
C THR A 110 -2.95 -2.02 0.24
N ARG A 111 -2.80 -3.26 0.74
CA ARG A 111 -1.69 -3.73 1.61
C ARG A 111 -1.54 -2.97 2.94
N LYS A 112 -2.57 -2.22 3.34
CA LYS A 112 -2.62 -1.50 4.62
C LYS A 112 -3.11 -2.44 5.73
N TYR A 113 -2.33 -3.47 6.04
CA TYR A 113 -2.77 -4.57 6.93
C TYR A 113 -3.12 -4.12 8.35
N ASN A 114 -2.35 -3.21 8.95
CA ASN A 114 -2.63 -2.71 10.30
C ASN A 114 -3.94 -1.91 10.35
N GLU A 115 -4.18 -1.06 9.36
CA GLU A 115 -5.44 -0.30 9.24
C GLU A 115 -6.61 -1.27 9.02
N ALA A 116 -6.45 -2.29 8.17
CA ALA A 116 -7.46 -3.33 7.94
C ALA A 116 -7.84 -4.10 9.22
N ILE A 117 -6.83 -4.52 10.00
CA ILE A 117 -7.02 -5.20 11.29
C ILE A 117 -7.75 -4.28 12.28
N SER A 118 -7.42 -2.99 12.30
CA SER A 118 -8.10 -2.00 13.15
C SER A 118 -9.59 -1.89 12.80
N GLU A 119 -9.92 -1.79 11.51
CA GLU A 119 -11.31 -1.70 11.05
C GLU A 119 -12.11 -2.97 11.40
N TRP A 120 -11.55 -4.17 11.21
CA TRP A 120 -12.20 -5.40 11.64
C TRP A 120 -12.37 -5.49 13.16
N GLY A 121 -11.42 -4.94 13.92
CA GLY A 121 -11.54 -4.78 15.37
C GLY A 121 -12.75 -3.93 15.78
N LYS A 122 -13.04 -2.86 15.03
CA LYS A 122 -14.22 -2.01 15.25
C LYS A 122 -15.54 -2.74 14.97
N ALA A 123 -15.55 -3.78 14.13
CA ALA A 123 -16.72 -4.62 13.89
C ALA A 123 -17.07 -5.56 15.06
N ARG A 124 -16.10 -5.84 15.95
CA ARG A 124 -16.22 -6.88 16.99
C ARG A 124 -17.38 -6.69 17.99
N PRO A 125 -17.75 -5.47 18.43
CA PRO A 125 -18.94 -5.28 19.28
C PRO A 125 -20.25 -5.56 18.55
N TYR A 126 -20.23 -5.53 17.22
CA TYR A 126 -21.40 -5.63 16.35
C TYR A 126 -21.49 -6.95 15.60
N THR A 127 -20.56 -7.88 15.79
CA THR A 127 -20.63 -9.17 15.10
C THR A 127 -21.47 -10.18 15.87
N SER A 128 -22.11 -11.08 15.15
CA SER A 128 -22.64 -12.34 15.69
C SER A 128 -21.67 -13.51 15.44
N ASN A 129 -20.61 -13.31 14.65
CA ASN A 129 -19.60 -14.31 14.30
C ASN A 129 -18.17 -13.77 14.47
N PRO A 130 -17.65 -13.71 15.72
CA PRO A 130 -16.28 -13.28 15.99
C PRO A 130 -15.22 -14.09 15.24
N GLY A 131 -15.46 -15.38 15.02
CA GLY A 131 -14.52 -16.27 14.33
C GLY A 131 -14.28 -15.88 12.86
N TYR A 132 -15.25 -15.25 12.19
CA TYR A 132 -15.03 -14.70 10.86
C TYR A 132 -14.02 -13.53 10.88
N LEU A 133 -14.16 -12.61 11.85
CA LEU A 133 -13.23 -11.49 12.03
C LEU A 133 -11.83 -11.99 12.36
N ASP A 134 -11.72 -13.00 13.24
CA ASP A 134 -10.43 -13.59 13.62
C ASP A 134 -9.70 -14.18 12.40
N LYS A 135 -10.42 -14.87 11.51
CA LYS A 135 -9.86 -15.38 10.24
C LYS A 135 -9.34 -14.26 9.34
N LEU A 136 -10.05 -13.14 9.25
CA LEU A 136 -9.60 -11.97 8.49
C LEU A 136 -8.30 -11.41 9.09
N VAL A 137 -8.29 -11.19 10.41
CA VAL A 137 -7.12 -10.67 11.14
C VAL A 137 -5.91 -11.59 11.00
N MET A 138 -6.10 -12.90 11.15
CA MET A 138 -5.03 -13.90 10.95
C MET A 138 -4.45 -13.83 9.55
N ARG A 139 -5.29 -13.78 8.51
CA ARG A 139 -4.84 -13.68 7.11
C ARG A 139 -4.03 -12.41 6.87
N ALA A 140 -4.46 -11.26 7.41
CA ALA A 140 -3.72 -10.00 7.29
C ALA A 140 -2.36 -10.03 8.00
N ARG A 141 -2.30 -10.62 9.20
CA ARG A 141 -1.04 -10.78 9.93
C ARG A 141 -0.07 -11.68 9.17
N GLU A 142 -0.56 -12.78 8.60
CA GLU A 142 0.27 -13.71 7.84
C GLU A 142 0.82 -13.06 6.55
N GLN A 143 -0.02 -12.35 5.79
CA GLN A 143 0.46 -11.62 4.61
C GLN A 143 1.49 -10.56 4.97
N MET A 144 1.24 -9.78 6.02
CA MET A 144 2.20 -8.78 6.50
C MET A 144 3.54 -9.42 6.90
N ARG A 145 3.51 -10.57 7.58
CA ARG A 145 4.72 -11.33 7.94
C ARG A 145 5.48 -11.78 6.69
N LEU A 146 4.81 -12.44 5.75
CA LEU A 146 5.41 -12.92 4.50
C LEU A 146 6.04 -11.79 3.69
N GLU A 147 5.33 -10.66 3.52
CA GLU A 147 5.86 -9.50 2.79
C GLU A 147 7.06 -8.87 3.51
N SER A 148 7.02 -8.76 4.84
CA SER A 148 8.15 -8.26 5.62
C SER A 148 9.38 -9.16 5.52
N GLU A 149 9.20 -10.48 5.53
CA GLU A 149 10.25 -11.46 5.38
C GLU A 149 10.86 -11.43 3.97
N GLU A 150 10.02 -11.33 2.95
CA GLU A 150 10.48 -11.19 1.56
C GLU A 150 11.23 -9.88 1.35
N ARG A 151 10.75 -8.77 1.92
CA ARG A 151 11.44 -7.48 1.87
C ARG A 151 12.80 -7.56 2.56
N ARG A 152 12.86 -8.18 3.74
CA ARG A 152 14.11 -8.42 4.46
C ARG A 152 15.08 -9.25 3.62
N ARG A 153 14.62 -10.38 3.07
CA ARG A 153 15.44 -11.25 2.21
C ARG A 153 16.00 -10.50 1.00
N ARG A 154 15.17 -9.71 0.32
CA ARG A 154 15.60 -8.89 -0.82
C ARG A 154 16.63 -7.83 -0.41
N SER A 155 16.43 -7.19 0.74
CA SER A 155 17.39 -6.22 1.27
C SER A 155 18.73 -6.86 1.64
N GLU A 156 18.70 -8.04 2.27
CA GLU A 156 19.90 -8.80 2.63
C GLU A 156 20.66 -9.27 1.38
N GLU A 157 19.95 -9.76 0.36
CA GLU A 157 20.55 -10.16 -0.91
C GLU A 157 21.16 -8.97 -1.65
N ALA A 158 20.47 -7.83 -1.71
CA ALA A 158 20.99 -6.61 -2.30
C ALA A 158 22.25 -6.11 -1.58
N ALA A 159 22.24 -6.15 -0.24
CA ALA A 159 23.42 -5.80 0.56
C ALA A 159 24.59 -6.78 0.32
N ARG A 160 24.30 -8.08 0.17
CA ARG A 160 25.33 -9.08 -0.16
C ARG A 160 25.97 -8.80 -1.52
N ARG A 161 25.16 -8.56 -2.55
CA ARG A 161 25.65 -8.23 -3.90
C ARG A 161 26.49 -6.94 -3.91
N ALA A 162 26.06 -5.91 -3.17
CA ALA A 162 26.83 -4.68 -3.04
C ALA A 162 28.20 -4.91 -2.38
N ARG A 163 28.27 -5.73 -1.31
CA ARG A 163 29.54 -6.11 -0.67
C ARG A 163 30.45 -6.93 -1.58
N GLU A 164 29.88 -7.87 -2.35
CA GLU A 164 30.63 -8.67 -3.33
C GLU A 164 31.22 -7.78 -4.44
N GLU A 165 30.45 -6.81 -4.92
CA GLU A 165 30.91 -5.85 -5.93
C GLU A 165 31.99 -4.91 -5.38
N GLU A 166 31.82 -4.40 -4.17
CA GLU A 166 32.82 -3.57 -3.49
C GLU A 166 34.14 -4.33 -3.28
N ALA A 167 34.06 -5.58 -2.82
CA ALA A 167 35.23 -6.45 -2.67
C ALA A 167 35.93 -6.73 -4.01
N ARG A 168 35.17 -6.89 -5.11
CA ARG A 168 35.74 -7.05 -6.45
C ARG A 168 36.48 -5.80 -6.89
N ARG A 169 35.88 -4.61 -6.73
CA ARG A 169 36.51 -3.33 -7.07
C ARG A 169 37.77 -3.07 -6.25
N ALA A 170 37.76 -3.42 -4.97
CA ALA A 170 38.94 -3.30 -4.11
C ALA A 170 40.10 -4.19 -4.58
N ARG A 171 39.80 -5.44 -4.99
CA ARG A 171 40.81 -6.34 -5.59
C ARG A 171 41.35 -5.80 -6.90
N GLU A 172 40.48 -5.34 -7.81
CA GLU A 172 40.88 -4.74 -9.09
C GLU A 172 41.78 -3.51 -8.87
N ALA A 173 41.46 -2.65 -7.91
CA ALA A 173 42.27 -1.48 -7.56
C ALA A 173 43.63 -1.87 -6.92
N GLU A 174 43.65 -2.90 -6.08
CA GLU A 174 44.89 -3.44 -5.50
C GLU A 174 45.81 -4.03 -6.59
N ASP A 175 45.23 -4.78 -7.53
CA ASP A 175 45.95 -5.37 -8.66
C ASP A 175 46.50 -4.28 -9.60
N GLN A 176 45.72 -3.23 -9.89
CA GLN A 176 46.17 -2.06 -10.64
C GLN A 176 47.34 -1.36 -9.94
N LYS A 177 47.22 -1.10 -8.63
CA LYS A 177 48.28 -0.47 -7.85
C LYS A 177 49.57 -1.30 -7.84
N LYS A 178 49.46 -2.62 -7.68
CA LYS A 178 50.62 -3.54 -7.77
C LYS A 178 51.27 -3.50 -9.15
N ALA A 179 50.48 -3.49 -10.23
CA ALA A 179 51.00 -3.40 -11.59
C ALA A 179 51.71 -2.05 -11.85
N GLU A 180 51.16 -0.94 -11.36
CA GLU A 180 51.79 0.38 -11.42
C GLU A 180 53.11 0.43 -10.63
N GLU A 181 53.13 -0.13 -9.41
CA GLU A 181 54.34 -0.23 -8.58
C GLU A 181 55.42 -1.11 -9.24
N GLU A 182 55.03 -2.23 -9.87
CA GLU A 182 55.95 -3.09 -10.62
C GLU A 182 56.49 -2.39 -11.87
N ALA A 183 55.65 -1.66 -12.62
CA ALA A 183 56.08 -0.85 -13.76
C ALA A 183 57.07 0.26 -13.34
N ALA A 184 56.82 0.91 -12.20
CA ALA A 184 57.74 1.89 -11.63
C ALA A 184 59.06 1.24 -11.16
N ARG A 185 59.01 0.05 -10.53
CA ARG A 185 60.20 -0.70 -10.11
C ARG A 185 61.07 -1.19 -11.27
N LYS A 186 60.46 -1.58 -12.40
CA LYS A 186 61.19 -2.04 -13.59
C LYS A 186 61.88 -0.91 -14.37
N GLY A 187 61.72 0.34 -13.95
CA GLY A 187 62.54 1.44 -14.45
C GLY A 187 62.42 1.67 -15.96
N VAL A 188 61.20 1.61 -16.52
CA VAL A 188 60.98 2.04 -17.91
C VAL A 188 60.96 3.57 -17.92
N THR A 189 62.13 4.17 -18.10
CA THR A 189 62.26 5.59 -18.44
C THR A 189 61.88 5.78 -19.91
N VAL A 190 61.05 6.79 -20.18
CA VAL A 190 60.52 7.14 -21.50
C VAL A 190 61.62 7.63 -22.48
N GLU A 191 62.87 7.74 -22.04
CA GLU A 191 63.97 8.35 -22.82
C GLU A 191 64.81 7.35 -23.65
N GLU A 192 64.61 6.03 -23.53
CA GLU A 192 65.43 5.03 -24.26
C GLU A 192 64.73 4.38 -25.48
N ILE A 193 63.57 4.89 -25.91
CA ILE A 193 62.87 4.42 -27.13
C ILE A 193 63.23 5.27 -28.36
N THR A 194 63.93 6.40 -28.20
CA THR A 194 64.36 7.23 -29.33
C THR A 194 65.80 6.95 -29.74
N LYS A 195 66.02 5.81 -30.42
CA LYS A 195 66.99 5.67 -31.53
C LYS A 195 67.15 4.20 -31.95
N LYS A 196 66.34 3.80 -32.94
CA LYS A 196 66.81 2.97 -34.05
C LYS A 196 65.97 3.27 -35.29
N PRO A 197 66.58 3.54 -36.45
CA PRO A 197 65.87 3.74 -37.69
C PRO A 197 65.58 2.37 -38.28
N GLU A 198 64.41 1.82 -37.96
CA GLU A 198 63.86 0.70 -38.72
C GLU A 198 62.65 1.22 -39.49
N LYS A 199 62.55 0.79 -40.75
CA LYS A 199 61.50 1.11 -41.72
C LYS A 199 60.15 0.58 -41.22
N GLY A 200 59.60 1.18 -40.18
CA GLY A 200 58.30 0.91 -39.60
C GLY A 200 57.44 2.16 -39.71
N ILE A 201 56.19 1.98 -40.10
CA ILE A 201 55.15 3.01 -40.15
C ILE A 201 55.23 3.88 -38.89
N SER A 202 55.37 5.20 -39.06
CA SER A 202 55.56 6.12 -37.93
C SER A 202 54.36 6.04 -36.97
N ALA A 203 54.59 6.28 -35.67
CA ALA A 203 53.50 6.30 -34.69
C ALA A 203 52.43 7.35 -35.05
N GLU A 204 52.84 8.43 -35.71
CA GLU A 204 51.96 9.45 -36.26
C GLU A 204 51.10 8.91 -37.42
N SER A 205 51.69 8.12 -38.33
CA SER A 205 50.95 7.44 -39.40
C SER A 205 49.93 6.44 -38.86
N ARG A 206 50.23 5.71 -37.77
CA ARG A 206 49.23 4.83 -37.12
C ARG A 206 48.12 5.61 -36.45
N ALA A 207 48.43 6.73 -35.80
CA ALA A 207 47.42 7.59 -35.18
C ALA A 207 46.48 8.20 -36.24
N GLN A 208 47.03 8.67 -37.36
CA GLN A 208 46.25 9.15 -38.49
C GLN A 208 45.42 8.02 -39.14
N ALA A 209 46.00 6.83 -39.29
CA ALA A 209 45.26 5.65 -39.77
C ALA A 209 44.06 5.32 -38.87
N GLN A 210 44.22 5.41 -37.54
CA GLN A 210 43.14 5.19 -36.59
C GLN A 210 42.04 6.27 -36.70
N GLN A 211 42.40 7.53 -36.94
CA GLN A 211 41.43 8.60 -37.16
C GLN A 211 40.60 8.34 -38.42
N HIS A 212 41.25 8.04 -39.55
CA HIS A 212 40.57 7.67 -40.79
C HIS A 212 39.71 6.41 -40.63
N TYR A 213 40.15 5.43 -39.82
CA TYR A 213 39.33 4.26 -39.50
C TYR A 213 38.03 4.64 -38.77
N LEU A 214 38.11 5.48 -37.74
CA LEU A 214 36.95 5.96 -36.99
C LEU A 214 36.01 6.82 -37.84
N GLU A 215 36.54 7.64 -38.74
CA GLU A 215 35.74 8.42 -39.69
C GLU A 215 35.02 7.53 -40.71
N GLY A 216 35.72 6.52 -41.27
CA GLY A 216 35.09 5.52 -42.12
C GLY A 216 33.99 4.74 -41.42
N LEU A 217 34.12 4.45 -40.12
CA LEU A 217 33.07 3.79 -39.33
C LEU A 217 31.81 4.66 -39.20
N LYS A 218 31.96 5.98 -39.03
CA LYS A 218 30.83 6.92 -39.02
C LYS A 218 30.09 6.92 -40.36
N TYR A 219 30.82 6.95 -41.48
CA TYR A 219 30.22 6.89 -42.81
C TYR A 219 29.56 5.53 -43.08
N PHE A 220 30.16 4.44 -42.61
CA PHE A 220 29.62 3.09 -42.74
C PHE A 220 28.30 2.92 -41.98
N GLN A 221 28.22 3.44 -40.74
CA GLN A 221 26.98 3.46 -39.95
C GLN A 221 25.86 4.27 -40.61
N ASN A 222 26.23 5.33 -41.35
CA ASN A 222 25.31 6.17 -42.10
C ASN A 222 25.03 5.65 -43.53
N SER A 223 25.33 4.37 -43.81
CA SER A 223 25.16 3.71 -45.12
C SER A 223 25.87 4.40 -46.30
N ASN A 224 26.83 5.29 -46.03
CA ASN A 224 27.61 5.96 -47.07
C ASN A 224 28.88 5.14 -47.36
N TYR A 225 28.69 4.05 -48.10
CA TYR A 225 29.74 3.05 -48.35
C TYR A 225 30.88 3.56 -49.24
N GLU A 226 30.60 4.48 -50.17
CA GLU A 226 31.61 5.16 -50.99
C GLU A 226 32.60 5.95 -50.13
N LYS A 227 32.09 6.81 -49.23
CA LYS A 227 32.95 7.59 -48.32
C LYS A 227 33.64 6.71 -47.30
N ALA A 228 32.94 5.72 -46.75
CA ALA A 228 33.55 4.76 -45.82
C ALA A 228 34.71 3.98 -46.47
N ARG A 229 34.57 3.58 -47.74
CA ARG A 229 35.63 2.92 -48.50
C ARG A 229 36.82 3.86 -48.70
N SER A 230 36.58 5.13 -49.02
CA SER A 230 37.64 6.13 -49.18
C SER A 230 38.47 6.27 -47.90
N GLU A 231 37.81 6.52 -46.76
CA GLU A 231 38.48 6.71 -45.47
C GLU A 231 39.27 5.45 -45.03
N TRP A 232 38.69 4.27 -45.19
CA TRP A 232 39.39 3.02 -44.84
C TRP A 232 40.52 2.66 -45.81
N THR A 233 40.48 3.16 -47.04
CA THR A 233 41.61 3.03 -47.98
C THR A 233 42.78 3.91 -47.55
N VAL A 234 42.51 5.15 -47.13
CA VAL A 234 43.54 6.06 -46.58
C VAL A 234 44.14 5.49 -45.30
N ALA A 235 43.30 4.97 -44.39
CA ALA A 235 43.76 4.30 -43.17
C ALA A 235 44.74 3.15 -43.46
N ARG A 236 44.48 2.34 -44.50
CA ARG A 236 45.34 1.22 -44.91
C ARG A 236 46.58 1.65 -45.69
N GLN A 237 46.57 2.81 -46.35
CA GLN A 237 47.78 3.38 -46.98
C GLN A 237 48.74 3.91 -45.92
N LEU A 238 48.20 4.51 -44.86
CA LEU A 238 48.96 5.04 -43.73
C LEU A 238 49.47 3.93 -42.81
N ASP A 239 48.67 2.89 -42.59
CA ASP A 239 49.04 1.69 -41.85
C ASP A 239 48.61 0.41 -42.59
N PRO A 240 49.48 -0.14 -43.46
CA PRO A 240 49.23 -1.40 -44.14
C PRO A 240 48.92 -2.60 -43.22
N GLU A 241 49.27 -2.55 -41.94
CA GLU A 241 49.01 -3.61 -40.96
C GLU A 241 47.69 -3.42 -40.18
N ASN A 242 46.94 -2.36 -40.46
CA ASN A 242 45.65 -2.09 -39.82
C ASN A 242 44.59 -3.13 -40.24
N ALA A 243 44.44 -4.18 -39.41
CA ALA A 243 43.52 -5.29 -39.62
C ALA A 243 42.04 -4.85 -39.65
N ASP A 244 41.69 -3.78 -38.92
CA ASP A 244 40.33 -3.28 -38.82
C ASP A 244 39.88 -2.57 -40.11
N ALA A 245 40.74 -1.70 -40.66
CA ALA A 245 40.49 -1.06 -41.95
C ALA A 245 40.42 -2.08 -43.10
N ALA A 246 41.29 -3.10 -43.09
CA ALA A 246 41.25 -4.19 -44.08
C ALA A 246 39.95 -5.00 -44.01
N SER A 247 39.47 -5.32 -42.80
CA SER A 247 38.21 -6.03 -42.58
C SER A 247 37.00 -5.19 -43.00
N GLY A 248 37.04 -3.89 -42.73
CA GLY A 248 36.01 -2.93 -43.15
C GLY A 248 35.88 -2.84 -44.67
N LEU A 249 37.01 -2.71 -45.39
CA LEU A 249 37.01 -2.68 -46.86
C LEU A 249 36.43 -3.95 -47.48
N LYS A 250 36.80 -5.13 -46.96
CA LYS A 250 36.25 -6.41 -47.42
C LYS A 250 34.75 -6.50 -47.23
N ARG A 251 34.24 -5.95 -46.11
CA ARG A 251 32.80 -5.92 -45.82
C ARG A 251 32.05 -4.99 -46.76
N ILE A 252 32.62 -3.83 -47.10
CA ILE A 252 32.04 -2.93 -48.12
C ILE A 252 32.02 -3.59 -49.49
N GLU A 253 33.11 -4.25 -49.89
CA GLU A 253 33.17 -4.98 -51.17
C GLU A 253 32.11 -6.08 -51.27
N GLN A 254 31.87 -6.82 -50.19
CA GLN A 254 30.79 -7.82 -50.14
C GLN A 254 29.39 -7.21 -50.26
N ILE A 255 29.16 -6.06 -49.61
CA ILE A 255 27.87 -5.36 -49.68
C ILE A 255 27.63 -4.82 -51.10
N LEU A 256 28.66 -4.28 -51.76
CA LEU A 256 28.56 -3.74 -53.11
C LEU A 256 28.49 -4.84 -54.19
N ALA A 257 29.17 -5.98 -53.98
CA ALA A 257 29.13 -7.13 -54.89
C ALA A 257 27.87 -8.00 -54.74
N GLY A 258 27.26 -8.03 -53.56
CA GLY A 258 25.99 -8.72 -53.30
C GLY A 258 24.75 -7.87 -53.60
N GLY A 259 24.93 -6.68 -54.17
CA GLY A 259 23.88 -5.74 -54.56
C GLY A 259 23.56 -5.73 -56.06
N GLN A 260 23.99 -6.74 -56.83
CA GLN A 260 23.54 -7.02 -58.20
C GLN A 260 22.62 -8.25 -58.23
#